data_AF-A0A434ETA7-F1
#
_entry.id   AF-A0A434ETA7-F1
#
_cell.length_a   1.000
_cell.length_b   1.000
_cell.length_c   1.000
_cell.angle_alpha   90.00
_cell.angle_beta   90.00
_cell.angle_gamma   90.00
#
_symmetry.space_group_name_H-M   'P 1'
#
loop_
_entity.id
_entity.type
_entity.pdbx_description
1 polymer ?
#
loop_
_entity_poly.entity_id
_entity_poly.type
_entity_poly.pdbx_seq_one_letter_code
_entity_poly.pdbx_strand_id
1 'polypeptide(L)'
;AYHFFYFCTPAETQARWFIANVPRDPSAMPPVLDMEWNPKSPTCRLRPDPATVRSEMSVFLQMVERHYGKKPIIYTSLDFFDDNQLASFRGYPYWLRSVAGHPREKYGSHPFTFWQYTGTGIVPGMTGKSDINVFNGSEAAWKKWLRQNTR
;
A
#
# COMPACT_ATOMS: atom_id res chain seq x y z
N ALA A 1 -0.70 9.11 -4.98
CA ALA A 1 -1.61 8.21 -5.71
C ALA A 1 -1.33 6.78 -5.30
N TYR A 2 -2.31 5.88 -5.47
CA TYR A 2 -2.15 4.45 -5.22
C TYR A 2 -2.60 3.64 -6.45
N HIS A 3 -2.11 2.40 -6.58
CA HIS A 3 -2.49 1.46 -7.61
C HIS A 3 -3.09 0.20 -6.98
N PHE A 4 -4.36 -0.09 -7.26
CA PHE A 4 -5.00 -1.34 -6.85
C PHE A 4 -4.53 -2.49 -7.75
N PHE A 5 -3.86 -3.48 -7.18
CA PHE A 5 -3.25 -4.55 -7.96
C PHE A 5 -4.29 -5.53 -8.54
N TYR A 6 -4.10 -5.91 -9.79
CA TYR A 6 -4.99 -6.80 -10.53
C TYR A 6 -4.24 -8.05 -11.03
N PHE A 7 -4.38 -9.17 -10.32
CA PHE A 7 -3.61 -10.40 -10.57
C PHE A 7 -3.77 -11.02 -11.96
N CYS A 8 -4.81 -10.66 -12.72
CA CYS A 8 -5.02 -11.18 -14.07
C CYS A 8 -4.39 -10.29 -15.15
N THR A 9 -3.48 -9.39 -14.77
CA THR A 9 -2.67 -8.57 -15.69
C THR A 9 -1.24 -8.51 -15.18
N PRO A 10 -0.21 -8.69 -16.04
CA PRO A 10 1.17 -8.66 -15.61
C PRO A 10 1.53 -7.38 -14.84
N ALA A 11 2.29 -7.49 -13.75
CA ALA A 11 2.75 -6.36 -12.95
C ALA A 11 3.43 -5.26 -13.79
N GLU A 12 4.19 -5.65 -14.81
CA GLU A 12 4.90 -4.72 -15.69
C GLU A 12 3.94 -3.80 -16.45
N THR A 13 2.84 -4.36 -16.96
CA THR A 13 1.79 -3.60 -17.67
C THR A 13 1.06 -2.67 -16.71
N GLN A 14 0.76 -3.14 -15.50
CA GLN A 14 0.16 -2.30 -14.46
C GLN A 14 1.08 -1.15 -14.03
N ALA A 15 2.39 -1.40 -13.87
CA ALA A 15 3.37 -0.38 -13.52
C ALA A 15 3.52 0.67 -14.63
N ARG A 16 3.60 0.26 -15.90
CA ARG A 16 3.59 1.18 -17.04
C ARG A 16 2.34 2.05 -17.05
N TRP A 17 1.17 1.45 -16.81
CA TRP A 17 -0.09 2.19 -16.75
C TRP A 17 -0.08 3.21 -15.63
N PHE A 18 0.34 2.82 -14.42
CA PHE A 18 0.45 3.75 -13.30
C PHE A 18 1.40 4.92 -13.60
N ILE A 19 2.58 4.62 -14.15
CA ILE A 19 3.58 5.62 -14.55
C ILE A 19 3.04 6.60 -15.59
N ALA A 20 2.30 6.12 -16.58
CA ALA A 20 1.73 6.96 -17.63
C ALA A 20 0.65 7.92 -17.12
N ASN A 21 -0.03 7.58 -16.02
CA ASN A 21 -1.19 8.32 -15.51
C ASN A 21 -0.91 9.14 -14.25
N VAL A 22 0.16 8.85 -13.51
CA VAL A 22 0.50 9.54 -12.27
C VAL A 22 1.71 10.45 -12.49
N PRO A 23 1.55 11.78 -12.40
CA PRO A 23 2.65 12.73 -12.60
C PRO A 23 3.80 12.49 -11.62
N ARG A 24 5.02 12.73 -12.11
CA ARG A 24 6.22 12.73 -11.27
C ARG A 24 6.33 14.06 -10.51
N ASP A 25 5.56 14.17 -9.43
CA ASP A 25 5.59 15.33 -8.53
C ASP A 25 6.65 15.13 -7.42
N PRO A 26 7.66 16.01 -7.33
CA PRO A 26 8.67 15.93 -6.27
C PRO A 26 8.07 16.14 -4.87
N SER A 27 7.04 16.96 -4.73
CA SER A 27 6.39 17.24 -3.43
C SER A 27 5.43 16.14 -2.96
N ALA A 28 4.97 15.28 -3.87
CA ALA A 28 4.04 14.20 -3.55
C ALA A 28 4.67 13.11 -2.65
N MET A 29 3.83 12.47 -1.84
CA MET A 29 4.21 11.23 -1.15
C MET A 29 4.67 10.14 -2.15
N PRO A 30 5.48 9.17 -1.69
CA PRO A 30 5.77 7.99 -2.49
C PRO A 30 4.51 7.31 -3.03
N PRO A 31 4.57 6.74 -4.24
CA PRO A 31 3.50 5.90 -4.78
C PRO A 31 3.13 4.76 -3.82
N VAL A 32 1.87 4.35 -3.84
CA VAL A 32 1.38 3.23 -3.03
C VAL A 32 0.96 2.09 -3.95
N LEU A 33 1.44 0.88 -3.67
CA LEU A 33 0.87 -0.35 -4.22
C LEU A 33 -0.16 -0.88 -3.22
N ASP A 34 -1.43 -0.88 -3.63
CA ASP A 34 -2.51 -1.52 -2.90
C ASP A 34 -2.57 -2.99 -3.32
N MET A 35 -2.06 -3.85 -2.44
CA MET A 35 -1.89 -5.28 -2.65
C MET A 35 -2.85 -6.03 -1.72
N GLU A 36 -4.08 -6.23 -2.19
CA GLU A 36 -5.10 -7.00 -1.49
C GLU A 36 -5.92 -7.88 -2.44
N TRP A 37 -6.65 -8.84 -1.88
CA TRP A 37 -7.59 -9.63 -2.66
C TRP A 37 -8.79 -8.76 -3.07
N ASN A 38 -9.19 -8.83 -4.34
CA ASN A 38 -10.43 -8.24 -4.81
C ASN A 38 -11.54 -9.30 -4.99
N PRO A 39 -12.26 -9.68 -3.92
CA PRO A 39 -13.33 -10.67 -4.01
C PRO A 39 -14.54 -10.15 -4.81
N LYS A 40 -14.58 -8.88 -5.21
CA LYS A 40 -15.68 -8.30 -5.99
C LYS A 40 -15.38 -8.17 -7.48
N SER A 41 -14.13 -8.33 -7.91
CA SER A 41 -13.72 -8.22 -9.32
C SER A 41 -14.46 -9.22 -10.22
N PRO A 42 -15.34 -8.78 -11.13
CA PRO A 42 -16.11 -9.69 -11.97
C PRO A 42 -15.24 -10.51 -12.94
N THR A 43 -14.03 -10.02 -13.24
CA THR A 43 -13.16 -10.52 -14.31
C THR A 43 -11.87 -11.16 -13.80
N CYS A 44 -11.55 -11.03 -12.50
CA CYS A 44 -10.38 -11.69 -11.93
C CYS A 44 -10.66 -12.25 -10.55
N ARG A 45 -10.59 -13.57 -10.45
CA ARG A 45 -10.70 -14.32 -9.20
C ARG A 45 -9.38 -15.01 -8.81
N LEU A 46 -8.31 -14.74 -9.57
CA LEU A 46 -7.03 -15.39 -9.37
C LEU A 46 -6.45 -15.03 -8.00
N ARG A 47 -6.04 -16.06 -7.26
CA ARG A 47 -5.26 -15.95 -6.03
C ARG A 47 -4.03 -16.83 -6.17
N PRO A 48 -2.94 -16.30 -6.75
CA PRO A 48 -1.74 -17.08 -6.97
C PRO A 48 -1.06 -17.39 -5.63
N ASP A 49 -0.10 -18.31 -5.65
CA ASP A 49 0.64 -18.67 -4.45
C ASP A 49 1.50 -17.50 -3.90
N PRO A 50 1.88 -17.54 -2.62
CA PRO A 50 2.65 -16.48 -1.98
C PRO A 50 3.96 -16.09 -2.69
N ALA A 51 4.66 -17.04 -3.31
CA ALA A 51 5.90 -16.73 -4.00
C ALA A 51 5.64 -15.95 -5.29
N THR A 52 4.61 -16.33 -6.04
CA THR A 52 4.14 -15.57 -7.20
C THR A 52 3.68 -14.16 -6.82
N VAL A 53 2.92 -13.99 -5.73
CA VAL A 53 2.52 -12.66 -5.22
C VAL A 53 3.74 -11.77 -4.97
N ARG A 54 4.74 -12.27 -4.22
CA ARG A 54 5.96 -11.50 -3.92
C ARG A 54 6.81 -11.20 -5.16
N SER A 55 6.80 -12.10 -6.16
CA SER A 55 7.47 -11.87 -7.45
C SER A 55 6.82 -10.70 -8.21
N GLU A 56 5.50 -10.73 -8.37
CA GLU A 56 4.74 -9.67 -9.05
C GLU A 56 4.86 -8.32 -8.32
N MET A 57 4.80 -8.33 -6.97
CA MET A 57 5.09 -7.16 -6.14
C MET A 57 6.47 -6.57 -6.47
N SER A 58 7.50 -7.42 -6.54
CA SER A 58 8.87 -6.97 -6.81
C SER A 58 8.97 -6.27 -8.17
N VAL A 59 8.35 -6.84 -9.21
CA VAL A 59 8.34 -6.25 -10.55
C VAL A 59 7.71 -4.86 -10.52
N PHE A 60 6.50 -4.75 -9.97
CA PHE A 60 5.78 -3.47 -9.90
C PHE A 60 6.56 -2.43 -9.09
N LEU A 61 6.93 -2.78 -7.85
CA LEU A 61 7.57 -1.85 -6.91
C LEU A 61 8.90 -1.33 -7.45
N GLN A 62 9.73 -2.20 -8.05
CA GLN A 62 11.01 -1.77 -8.60
C GLN A 62 10.85 -0.86 -9.81
N MET A 63 9.89 -1.11 -10.70
CA MET A 63 9.63 -0.24 -11.84
C MET A 63 9.17 1.15 -11.39
N VAL A 64 8.25 1.19 -10.43
CA VAL A 64 7.73 2.43 -9.87
C VAL A 64 8.83 3.18 -9.10
N GLU A 65 9.62 2.49 -8.28
CA GLU A 65 10.77 3.09 -7.57
C GLU A 65 11.78 3.72 -8.54
N ARG A 66 12.15 3.00 -9.60
CA ARG A 66 13.07 3.53 -10.63
C ARG A 66 12.53 4.78 -11.32
N HIS A 67 11.22 4.83 -11.61
CA HIS A 67 10.63 5.96 -12.30
C HIS A 67 10.49 7.19 -11.39
N TYR A 68 9.96 7.02 -10.18
CA TYR A 68 9.67 8.14 -9.29
C TYR A 68 10.87 8.56 -8.44
N GLY A 69 11.87 7.69 -8.26
CA GLY A 69 13.00 7.93 -7.36
C GLY A 69 12.64 7.86 -5.88
N LYS A 70 11.46 7.33 -5.55
CA LYS A 70 10.90 7.28 -4.19
C LYS A 70 10.54 5.84 -3.87
N LYS A 71 10.85 5.40 -2.64
CA LYS A 71 10.52 4.04 -2.17
C LYS A 71 8.99 3.88 -2.06
N PRO A 72 8.33 3.06 -2.88
CA PRO A 72 6.88 2.93 -2.83
C PRO A 72 6.42 2.30 -1.51
N ILE A 73 5.20 2.63 -1.09
CA ILE A 73 4.56 2.08 0.10
C ILE A 73 3.69 0.88 -0.31
N ILE A 74 3.67 -0.17 0.50
CA ILE A 74 2.78 -1.32 0.30
C ILE A 74 1.59 -1.16 1.23
N TYR A 75 0.42 -0.90 0.67
CA TYR A 75 -0.83 -1.05 1.38
C TYR A 75 -1.33 -2.49 1.28
N THR A 76 -1.82 -3.05 2.39
CA THR A 76 -2.42 -4.39 2.40
C THR A 76 -3.29 -4.61 3.64
N SER A 77 -4.18 -5.60 3.58
CA SER A 77 -4.86 -6.13 4.76
C SER A 77 -3.94 -7.09 5.52
N LEU A 78 -4.22 -7.30 6.80
CA LEU A 78 -3.44 -8.20 7.64
C LEU A 78 -3.55 -9.65 7.20
N ASP A 79 -4.75 -10.12 6.86
CA ASP A 79 -4.95 -11.47 6.33
C ASP A 79 -4.12 -11.69 5.06
N PHE A 80 -4.11 -10.72 4.14
CA PHE A 80 -3.30 -10.80 2.93
C PHE A 80 -1.79 -10.82 3.25
N PHE A 81 -1.36 -9.99 4.21
CA PHE A 81 0.03 -9.92 4.65
C PHE A 81 0.51 -11.29 5.16
N ASP A 82 -0.28 -11.93 6.03
CA ASP A 82 0.08 -13.20 6.66
C ASP A 82 -0.01 -14.35 5.65
N ASP A 83 -1.11 -14.44 4.89
CA ASP A 83 -1.32 -15.47 3.85
C ASP A 83 -0.19 -15.49 2.82
N ASN A 84 0.34 -14.31 2.46
CA ASN A 84 1.40 -14.16 1.46
C ASN A 84 2.81 -14.04 2.06
N GLN A 85 2.95 -14.29 3.36
CA GLN A 85 4.22 -14.30 4.10
C GLN A 85 5.04 -13.00 3.92
N LEU A 86 4.35 -11.85 3.92
CA LEU A 86 4.96 -10.56 3.63
C LEU A 86 5.92 -10.08 4.73
N ALA A 87 5.95 -10.73 5.90
CA ALA A 87 7.01 -10.52 6.90
C ALA A 87 8.42 -10.78 6.35
N SER A 88 8.54 -11.64 5.33
CA SER A 88 9.80 -11.90 4.61
C SER A 88 10.13 -10.86 3.54
N PHE A 89 9.13 -10.08 3.10
CA PHE A 89 9.25 -9.10 2.03
C PHE A 89 9.70 -7.73 2.58
N ARG A 90 11.01 -7.58 2.74
CA ARG A 90 11.61 -6.42 3.41
C ARG A 90 12.01 -5.31 2.44
N GLY A 91 12.28 -4.13 3.00
CA GLY A 91 12.84 -2.99 2.27
C GLY A 91 11.81 -1.93 1.87
N TYR A 92 10.51 -2.18 2.03
CA TYR A 92 9.45 -1.21 1.74
C TYR A 92 8.65 -0.86 3.01
N PRO A 93 8.15 0.39 3.14
CA PRO A 93 7.22 0.75 4.20
C PRO A 93 5.85 0.12 3.98
N TYR A 94 5.21 -0.31 5.06
CA TYR A 94 3.88 -0.90 5.05
C TYR A 94 2.81 0.07 5.54
N TRP A 95 1.65 0.04 4.88
CA TRP A 95 0.41 0.68 5.29
C TRP A 95 -0.62 -0.41 5.55
N LEU A 96 -0.88 -0.71 6.82
CA LEU A 96 -1.73 -1.84 7.18
C LEU A 96 -3.16 -1.38 7.39
N ARG A 97 -4.11 -2.11 6.81
CA ARG A 97 -5.53 -1.98 7.13
C ARG A 97 -5.89 -2.89 8.28
N SER A 98 -6.36 -2.27 9.36
CA SER A 98 -6.88 -2.98 10.53
C SER A 98 -8.03 -2.19 11.16
N VAL A 99 -9.25 -2.53 10.78
CA VAL A 99 -10.46 -1.81 11.20
C VAL A 99 -11.13 -2.43 12.43
N ALA A 100 -10.66 -3.61 12.85
CA ALA A 100 -11.29 -4.40 13.91
C ALA A 100 -10.60 -4.25 15.28
N GLY A 101 -9.57 -3.41 15.39
CA GLY A 101 -8.78 -3.17 16.60
C GLY A 101 -7.41 -2.56 16.27
N HIS A 102 -6.68 -2.08 17.29
CA HIS A 102 -5.36 -1.50 17.08
C HIS A 102 -4.36 -2.58 16.56
N PRO A 103 -3.49 -2.28 15.58
CA PRO A 103 -2.57 -3.24 14.98
C PRO A 103 -1.71 -4.00 16.02
N ARG A 104 -1.21 -3.30 17.04
CA ARG A 104 -0.39 -3.92 18.11
C ARG A 104 -1.16 -4.88 19.01
N GLU A 105 -2.44 -4.61 19.28
CA GLU A 105 -3.24 -5.40 20.23
C GLU A 105 -3.75 -6.68 19.59
N LYS A 106 -4.13 -6.61 18.31
CA LYS A 106 -4.68 -7.76 17.61
C LYS A 106 -3.65 -8.59 16.85
N TYR A 107 -2.48 -8.04 16.49
CA TYR A 107 -1.64 -8.67 15.47
C TYR A 107 -0.13 -8.76 15.81
N GLY A 108 0.33 -8.18 16.92
CA GLY A 108 1.72 -8.32 17.37
C GLY A 108 2.71 -7.39 16.66
N SER A 109 3.88 -7.89 16.24
CA SER A 109 5.04 -7.09 15.82
C SER A 109 5.10 -6.80 14.31
N HIS A 110 3.97 -6.59 13.64
CA HIS A 110 3.98 -6.21 12.22
C HIS A 110 4.56 -4.80 12.04
N PRO A 111 5.52 -4.60 11.12
CA PRO A 111 6.04 -3.27 10.84
C PRO A 111 5.00 -2.49 10.06
N PHE A 112 4.56 -1.33 10.57
CA PHE A 112 3.71 -0.41 9.82
C PHE A 112 4.17 1.03 9.96
N THR A 113 4.13 1.77 8.85
CA THR A 113 4.36 3.21 8.78
C THR A 113 3.03 3.96 8.81
N PHE A 114 1.99 3.38 8.20
CA PHE A 114 0.64 3.92 8.20
C PHE A 114 -0.36 2.85 8.63
N TRP A 115 -1.45 3.29 9.24
CA TRP A 115 -2.54 2.43 9.66
C TRP A 115 -3.87 2.99 9.15
N GLN A 116 -4.61 2.20 8.36
CA GLN A 116 -6.02 2.45 8.07
C GLN A 116 -6.87 1.85 9.19
N TYR A 117 -7.46 2.70 10.02
CA TYR A 117 -8.17 2.28 11.22
C TYR A 117 -9.69 2.23 11.06
N THR A 118 -10.22 2.84 10.01
CA THR A 118 -11.64 2.77 9.67
C THR A 118 -11.84 2.95 8.18
N GLY A 119 -12.85 2.26 7.63
CA GLY A 119 -13.40 2.52 6.29
C GLY A 119 -14.81 3.11 6.31
N THR A 120 -15.28 3.53 7.49
CA THR A 120 -16.62 4.10 7.69
C THR A 120 -16.57 5.42 8.44
N GLY A 121 -15.42 6.08 8.43
CA GLY A 121 -15.24 7.38 9.07
C GLY A 121 -16.01 8.49 8.36
N ILE A 122 -16.33 9.56 9.09
CA ILE A 122 -16.94 10.77 8.55
C ILE A 122 -15.93 11.90 8.72
N VAL A 123 -15.56 12.53 7.61
CA VAL A 123 -14.59 13.63 7.58
C VAL A 123 -15.35 14.91 7.20
N PRO A 124 -15.33 15.96 8.04
CA PRO A 124 -15.94 17.24 7.68
C PRO A 124 -15.44 17.75 6.33
N GLY A 125 -16.37 18.09 5.43
CA GLY A 125 -16.06 18.52 4.06
C GLY A 125 -15.99 17.40 3.02
N MET A 126 -16.14 16.13 3.42
CA MET A 126 -16.28 14.99 2.51
C MET A 126 -17.67 14.37 2.62
N THR A 127 -18.29 14.11 1.47
CA THR A 127 -19.60 13.42 1.42
C THR A 127 -19.40 11.91 1.52
N GLY A 128 -20.13 11.27 2.43
CA GLY A 128 -20.16 9.82 2.58
C GLY A 128 -19.12 9.26 3.55
N LYS A 129 -19.01 7.93 3.57
CA LYS A 129 -18.03 7.19 4.39
C LYS A 129 -16.64 7.32 3.78
N SER A 130 -15.62 7.40 4.62
CA SER A 130 -14.24 7.55 4.20
C SER A 130 -13.31 6.64 4.98
N ASP A 131 -12.25 6.21 4.30
CA ASP A 131 -11.11 5.58 4.93
C ASP A 131 -10.31 6.63 5.70
N ILE A 132 -10.07 6.40 7.00
CA ILE A 132 -9.24 7.30 7.82
C ILE A 132 -7.99 6.56 8.29
N ASN A 133 -6.89 7.28 8.23
CA ASN A 133 -5.55 6.74 8.35
C ASN A 133 -4.70 7.59 9.28
N VAL A 134 -3.75 6.96 9.95
CA VAL A 134 -2.76 7.64 10.80
C VAL A 134 -1.35 7.23 10.43
N PHE A 135 -0.41 8.16 10.56
CA PHE A 135 1.02 7.88 10.53
C PHE A 135 1.45 7.31 11.89
N ASN A 136 2.31 6.29 11.86
CA ASN A 136 2.87 5.68 13.07
C ASN A 136 4.01 6.54 13.64
N GLY A 137 3.66 7.64 14.30
CA GLY A 137 4.63 8.51 14.95
C GLY A 137 4.04 9.87 15.34
N SER A 138 4.89 10.73 15.89
CA SER A 138 4.54 12.12 16.19
C SER A 138 4.53 13.00 14.94
N GLU A 139 3.98 14.21 15.05
CA GLU A 139 4.04 15.22 13.98
C GLU A 139 5.49 15.54 13.55
N ALA A 140 6.42 15.59 14.49
CA ALA A 140 7.83 15.81 14.19
C ALA A 140 8.43 14.65 13.38
N ALA A 141 8.07 13.41 13.73
CA ALA A 141 8.45 12.23 12.96
C ALA A 141 7.83 12.22 11.56
N TRP A 142 6.55 12.62 11.44
CA TRP A 142 5.87 12.79 10.16
C TRP A 142 6.59 13.79 9.25
N LYS A 143 6.85 15.01 9.77
CA LYS A 143 7.56 16.06 9.04
C LYS A 143 8.95 15.60 8.60
N LYS A 144 9.66 14.84 9.44
CA LYS A 144 10.96 14.24 9.10
C LYS A 144 10.82 13.19 8.00
N TRP A 145 9.87 12.26 8.13
CA TRP A 145 9.62 11.20 7.17
C TRP A 145 9.26 11.77 5.80
N LEU A 146 8.37 12.76 5.73
CA LEU A 146 8.03 13.45 4.48
C LEU A 146 9.28 14.00 3.79
N ARG A 147 10.10 14.80 4.49
CA ARG A 147 11.32 15.37 3.89
C ARG A 147 12.30 14.32 3.36
N GLN A 148 12.31 13.13 3.93
CA GLN A 148 13.18 12.03 3.51
C GLN A 148 12.62 11.22 2.33
N ASN A 149 11.31 11.28 2.09
CA ASN A 149 10.61 10.44 1.12
C ASN A 149 9.92 11.22 -0.02
N THR A 150 9.95 12.56 0.03
CA THR A 150 9.40 13.46 -0.99
C THR A 150 10.48 14.38 -1.58
N ARG A 151 11.72 13.90 -1.71
CA ARG A 151 12.82 14.64 -2.37
C ARG A 151 13.39 13.83 -3.50
#